data_AF-A0A9X0DIF9-F1
#
_entry.id   AF-A0A9X0DIF9-F1
#
_cell.length_a   1.000
_cell.length_b   1.000
_cell.length_c   1.000
_cell.angle_alpha   90.00
_cell.angle_beta   90.00
_cell.angle_gamma   90.00
#
_symmetry.space_group_name_H-M   'P 1'
#
loop_
_entity.id
_entity.type
_entity.pdbx_description
1 polymer ?
#
loop_
_entity_poly.entity_id
_entity_poly.type
_entity_poly.pdbx_seq_one_letter_code
_entity_poly.pdbx_strand_id
1 'polypeptide(L)'
;MSSLVDLNTTSQAKVWSSLWFKYESENWPLTFPVKCELALHQRRSFFDDLGLHSTPNNPIFLEDRYKDCSIFCVRCLQGEDMYTILRASALRCSTKKEKDDWLSIVIHLCALCEKWRFPLIFNEAMCHFALLQDSPLMVPEHIRIIYQVTMPGSSLRRLAVDIVMSEDESGTGELRRRAYLEYAGLFKDQAEFQDALWKKFQLPLSSLFFGSNFVDARLLKEYHMKV
;
A
#
# COMPACT_ATOMS: atom_id res chain seq x y z
N MET A 1 -9.13 37.93 33.00
CA MET A 1 -7.74 38.33 33.25
C MET A 1 -7.07 37.15 33.92
N SER A 2 -6.56 36.19 33.14
CA SER A 2 -5.13 36.04 32.81
C SER A 2 -4.21 36.10 34.03
N SER A 3 -3.72 34.94 34.46
CA SER A 3 -2.32 34.83 34.90
C SER A 3 -1.86 33.37 34.81
N LEU A 4 -1.05 33.13 33.79
CA LEU A 4 0.24 32.44 33.89
C LEU A 4 0.19 31.03 34.47
N VAL A 5 -0.12 30.06 33.61
CA VAL A 5 0.44 28.70 33.74
C VAL A 5 1.91 28.80 33.35
N ASP A 6 2.77 28.47 34.29
CA ASP A 6 4.22 28.40 34.18
C ASP A 6 4.67 27.69 32.89
N LEU A 7 5.12 28.49 31.93
CA LEU A 7 6.00 28.04 30.87
C LEU A 7 7.39 27.81 31.48
N ASN A 8 7.52 26.70 32.20
CA ASN A 8 8.81 26.17 32.58
C ASN A 8 9.44 25.52 31.33
N THR A 9 10.04 26.36 30.51
CA THR A 9 10.75 26.07 29.27
C THR A 9 12.09 25.38 29.56
N THR A 10 12.07 24.18 30.12
CA THR A 10 13.23 23.28 30.19
C THR A 10 12.79 21.81 30.27
N SER A 11 12.14 21.32 29.22
CA SER A 11 12.45 20.01 28.62
C SER A 11 11.77 20.02 27.25
N GLN A 12 12.41 19.50 26.21
CA GLN A 12 11.75 19.17 24.96
C GLN A 12 10.71 18.08 25.24
N ALA A 13 9.54 18.49 25.72
CA ALA A 13 8.40 17.61 25.87
C ALA A 13 8.04 17.15 24.46
N LYS A 14 8.28 15.87 24.17
CA LYS A 14 7.84 15.22 22.93
C LYS A 14 6.35 15.52 22.78
N VAL A 15 5.96 16.45 21.91
CA VAL A 15 4.56 16.77 21.69
C VAL A 15 3.95 15.58 20.97
N TRP A 16 3.12 14.82 21.68
CA TRP A 16 2.37 13.70 21.13
C TRP A 16 0.96 14.19 20.77
N SER A 17 0.52 13.94 19.54
CA SER A 17 -0.88 14.09 19.13
C SER A 17 -1.58 12.73 19.15
N SER A 18 -2.86 12.72 19.51
CA SER A 18 -3.70 11.52 19.44
C SER A 18 -4.29 11.39 18.04
N LEU A 19 -4.04 10.28 17.36
CA LEU A 19 -4.75 9.91 16.12
C LEU A 19 -5.84 8.89 16.47
N TRP A 20 -7.04 9.06 15.92
CA TRP A 20 -8.14 8.13 16.15
C TRP A 20 -8.59 7.43 14.89
N PHE A 21 -8.69 6.10 14.96
CA PHE A 21 -9.32 5.29 13.93
C PHE A 21 -10.59 4.66 14.48
N LYS A 22 -11.70 4.83 13.76
CA LYS A 22 -12.96 4.12 14.03
C LYS A 22 -13.15 3.08 12.94
N TYR A 23 -12.96 1.82 13.31
CA TYR A 23 -13.23 0.71 12.40
C TYR A 23 -14.71 0.31 12.41
N GLU A 24 -15.15 -0.37 11.35
CA GLU A 24 -16.54 -0.81 11.19
C GLU A 24 -17.00 -1.72 12.32
N SER A 25 -16.20 -2.72 12.71
CA SER A 25 -16.58 -3.66 13.77
C SER A 25 -16.45 -3.10 15.19
N GLU A 26 -15.73 -2.00 15.38
CA GLU A 26 -15.41 -1.50 16.72
C GLU A 26 -16.53 -0.61 17.24
N ASN A 27 -16.91 -0.70 18.52
CA ASN A 27 -17.93 0.20 19.06
C ASN A 27 -17.39 1.63 19.30
N TRP A 28 -16.09 1.75 19.58
CA TRP A 28 -15.43 3.01 19.92
C TRP A 28 -14.16 3.22 19.09
N PRO A 29 -13.75 4.48 18.83
CA PRO A 29 -12.49 4.75 18.15
C PRO A 29 -11.28 4.26 18.97
N LEU A 30 -10.29 3.69 18.29
CA LEU A 30 -9.00 3.36 18.86
C LEU A 30 -8.05 4.55 18.75
N THR A 31 -7.30 4.82 19.83
CA THR A 31 -6.38 5.96 19.92
C THR A 31 -4.93 5.52 19.77
N PHE A 32 -4.19 6.25 18.94
CA PHE A 32 -2.76 6.01 18.69
C PHE A 32 -1.95 7.27 19.01
N PRO A 33 -0.89 7.17 19.83
CA PRO A 33 -0.01 8.30 20.09
C PRO A 33 0.94 8.52 18.90
N VAL A 34 1.01 9.74 18.38
CA VAL A 34 1.87 10.09 17.23
C VAL A 34 2.79 11.27 17.58
N LYS A 35 4.09 11.19 17.25
CA LYS A 35 5.09 12.19 17.62
C LYS A 35 5.07 13.37 16.64
N CYS A 36 4.67 14.56 17.09
CA CYS A 36 4.50 15.74 16.23
C CYS A 36 5.80 16.19 15.56
N GLU A 37 6.91 16.32 16.27
CA GLU A 37 8.08 17.03 15.73
C GLU A 37 8.83 16.29 14.60
N LEU A 38 8.92 14.95 14.64
CA LEU A 38 9.59 14.18 13.58
C LEU A 38 8.69 14.07 12.32
N ALA A 39 7.39 13.91 12.55
CA ALA A 39 6.40 13.72 11.50
C ALA A 39 6.07 15.05 10.77
N LEU A 40 6.14 16.19 11.46
CA LEU A 40 5.93 17.54 10.89
C LEU A 40 7.12 18.08 10.07
N HIS A 41 8.33 17.51 10.15
CA HIS A 41 9.47 18.00 9.37
C HIS A 41 9.73 17.21 8.08
N GLN A 42 9.42 15.91 8.04
CA GLN A 42 9.65 15.07 6.85
C GLN A 42 8.34 14.63 6.15
N ARG A 43 7.18 14.80 6.78
CA ARG A 43 5.88 14.27 6.29
C ARG A 43 4.73 15.25 6.48
N ARG A 44 5.02 16.56 6.38
CA ARG A 44 4.06 17.68 6.52
C ARG A 44 2.76 17.46 5.74
N SER A 45 2.87 16.98 4.49
CA SER A 45 1.70 16.69 3.64
C SER A 45 0.75 15.66 4.25
N PHE A 46 1.23 14.67 4.99
CA PHE A 46 0.38 13.61 5.53
C PHE A 46 -0.59 14.12 6.61
N PHE A 47 -0.15 15.01 7.51
CA PHE A 47 -1.04 15.59 8.53
C PHE A 47 -1.97 16.64 7.94
N ASP A 48 -1.47 17.42 6.99
CA ASP A 48 -2.24 18.44 6.28
C ASP A 48 -3.33 17.79 5.41
N ASP A 49 -3.02 16.72 4.67
CA ASP A 49 -3.95 15.99 3.79
C ASP A 49 -4.98 15.16 4.56
N LEU A 50 -4.67 14.72 5.78
CA LEU A 50 -5.63 14.08 6.69
C LEU A 50 -6.44 15.08 7.53
N GLY A 51 -6.23 16.39 7.36
CA GLY A 51 -6.94 17.42 8.11
C GLY A 51 -6.64 17.42 9.61
N LEU A 52 -5.49 16.87 10.02
CA LEU A 52 -5.05 16.78 11.40
C LEU A 52 -4.44 18.11 11.86
N HIS A 53 -5.18 19.21 11.74
CA HIS A 53 -4.79 20.49 12.31
C HIS A 53 -5.25 20.58 13.76
N SER A 54 -4.27 20.77 14.65
CA SER A 54 -4.34 21.30 16.03
C SER A 54 -5.22 20.60 17.08
N THR A 55 -6.20 19.78 16.71
CA THR A 55 -6.90 18.80 17.55
C THR A 55 -7.72 17.97 16.59
N PRO A 56 -7.44 16.67 16.37
CA PRO A 56 -8.49 15.83 15.83
C PRO A 56 -9.60 15.92 16.87
N ASN A 57 -10.81 16.26 16.47
CA ASN A 57 -12.01 16.03 17.29
C ASN A 57 -12.86 14.91 16.70
N ASN A 58 -12.46 14.37 15.54
CA ASN A 58 -13.20 13.35 14.81
C ASN A 58 -12.29 12.16 14.46
N PRO A 59 -12.77 10.93 14.66
CA PRO A 59 -12.06 9.74 14.24
C PRO A 59 -12.07 9.59 12.72
N ILE A 60 -10.97 9.07 12.17
CA ILE A 60 -10.92 8.63 10.77
C ILE A 60 -11.62 7.28 10.68
N PHE A 61 -12.67 7.20 9.86
CA PHE A 61 -13.42 5.97 9.65
C PHE A 61 -12.73 5.08 8.63
N LEU A 62 -12.54 3.81 8.99
CA LEU A 62 -11.87 2.81 8.16
C LEU A 62 -12.64 1.50 8.13
N GLU A 63 -12.64 0.84 6.98
CA GLU A 63 -13.09 -0.55 6.87
C GLU A 63 -12.17 -1.47 7.67
N ASP A 64 -12.71 -2.58 8.19
CA ASP A 64 -11.94 -3.51 9.04
C ASP A 64 -10.72 -4.10 8.32
N ARG A 65 -10.79 -4.22 6.98
CA ARG A 65 -9.68 -4.71 6.14
C ARG A 65 -8.41 -3.86 6.24
N TYR A 66 -8.50 -2.62 6.71
CA TYR A 66 -7.39 -1.68 6.84
C TYR A 66 -6.79 -1.62 8.24
N LYS A 67 -7.26 -2.44 9.21
CA LYS A 67 -6.77 -2.43 10.60
C LYS A 67 -5.26 -2.63 10.70
N ASP A 68 -4.71 -3.63 10.02
CA ASP A 68 -3.27 -3.89 10.08
C ASP A 68 -2.48 -2.81 9.32
N CYS A 69 -3.01 -2.37 8.17
CA CYS A 69 -2.39 -1.35 7.33
C CYS A 69 -2.25 0.00 8.05
N SER A 70 -3.30 0.43 8.75
CA SER A 70 -3.31 1.69 9.50
C SER A 70 -2.33 1.64 10.68
N ILE A 71 -2.13 0.47 11.31
CA ILE A 71 -1.10 0.29 12.34
C ILE A 71 0.31 0.47 11.75
N PHE A 72 0.58 -0.05 10.55
CA PHE A 72 1.87 0.18 9.89
C PHE A 72 2.08 1.67 9.58
N CYS A 73 1.06 2.35 9.05
CA CYS A 73 1.12 3.79 8.82
C CYS A 73 1.40 4.54 10.13
N VAL A 74 0.74 4.20 11.23
CA VAL A 74 0.97 4.80 12.56
C VAL A 74 2.41 4.60 13.03
N ARG A 75 2.93 3.38 12.95
CA ARG A 75 4.34 3.09 13.33
C ARG A 75 5.31 3.92 12.51
N CYS A 76 5.03 4.06 11.22
CA CYS A 76 5.83 4.95 10.39
C CYS A 76 5.77 6.40 10.87
N LEU A 77 4.61 6.91 11.29
CA LEU A 77 4.49 8.27 11.84
C LEU A 77 5.16 8.43 13.20
N GLN A 78 5.33 7.33 13.94
CA GLN A 78 6.10 7.28 15.17
C GLN A 78 7.62 7.29 14.93
N GLY A 79 8.07 7.24 13.67
CA GLY A 79 9.46 7.36 13.26
C GLY A 79 10.09 6.06 12.79
N GLU A 80 9.31 4.98 12.66
CA GLU A 80 9.79 3.74 12.07
C GLU A 80 9.83 3.81 10.53
N ASP A 81 10.76 3.07 9.94
CA ASP A 81 10.92 2.90 8.51
C ASP A 81 9.93 1.85 7.96
N MET A 82 9.20 2.15 6.88
CA MET A 82 8.14 1.25 6.39
C MET A 82 8.75 -0.04 5.84
N TYR A 83 9.81 0.04 5.07
CA TYR A 83 10.55 -1.13 4.59
C TYR A 83 10.96 -2.07 5.74
N THR A 84 11.47 -1.51 6.84
CA THR A 84 11.82 -2.29 8.04
C THR A 84 10.61 -2.98 8.66
N ILE A 85 9.48 -2.28 8.79
CA ILE A 85 8.22 -2.85 9.30
C ILE A 85 7.74 -4.00 8.41
N LEU A 86 7.67 -3.78 7.10
CA LEU A 86 7.19 -4.76 6.12
C LEU A 86 8.08 -6.00 6.06
N ARG A 87 9.40 -5.81 6.09
CA ARG A 87 10.36 -6.93 6.09
C ARG A 87 10.27 -7.75 7.38
N ALA A 88 10.17 -7.09 8.54
CA ALA A 88 10.04 -7.78 9.82
C ALA A 88 8.74 -8.60 9.93
N SER A 89 7.65 -8.11 9.35
CA SER A 89 6.38 -8.85 9.27
C SER A 89 6.47 -10.02 8.29
N ALA A 90 7.05 -9.82 7.10
CA ALA A 90 7.22 -10.88 6.11
C ALA A 90 8.04 -12.07 6.63
N LEU A 91 9.08 -11.81 7.44
CA LEU A 91 9.90 -12.86 8.05
C LEU A 91 9.15 -13.76 9.04
N ARG A 92 7.97 -13.35 9.50
CA ARG A 92 7.11 -14.16 10.39
C ARG A 92 6.18 -15.09 9.62
N CYS A 93 6.08 -14.94 8.31
CA CYS A 93 5.23 -15.76 7.45
C CYS A 93 5.97 -17.03 7.02
N SER A 94 5.66 -18.16 7.65
CA SER A 94 6.36 -19.43 7.45
C SER A 94 5.61 -20.37 6.51
N THR A 95 4.29 -20.28 6.47
CA THR A 95 3.41 -21.12 5.66
C THR A 95 2.95 -20.40 4.39
N LYS A 96 2.51 -21.15 3.39
CA LYS A 96 1.92 -20.59 2.16
C LYS A 96 0.73 -19.68 2.47
N LYS A 97 -0.17 -20.12 3.36
CA LYS A 97 -1.34 -19.34 3.77
C LYS A 97 -0.93 -18.02 4.41
N GLU A 98 0.02 -18.03 5.33
CA GLU A 98 0.52 -16.80 5.97
C GLU A 98 1.14 -15.83 4.98
N LYS A 99 1.83 -16.34 3.94
CA LYS A 99 2.36 -15.50 2.85
C LYS A 99 1.25 -14.90 1.99
N ASP A 100 0.21 -15.67 1.68
CA ASP A 100 -0.95 -15.21 0.89
C ASP A 100 -1.76 -14.15 1.66
N ASP A 101 -1.96 -14.36 2.97
CA ASP A 101 -2.61 -13.40 3.87
C ASP A 101 -1.77 -12.12 3.98
N TRP A 102 -0.45 -12.26 4.11
CA TRP A 102 0.48 -11.13 4.15
C TRP A 102 0.46 -10.30 2.86
N LEU A 103 0.48 -10.93 1.69
CA LEU A 103 0.35 -10.25 0.41
C LEU A 103 -0.96 -9.46 0.31
N SER A 104 -2.06 -10.02 0.83
CA SER A 104 -3.35 -9.33 0.90
C SER A 104 -3.28 -8.07 1.77
N ILE A 105 -2.59 -8.12 2.91
CA ILE A 105 -2.35 -6.96 3.77
C ILE A 105 -1.51 -5.89 3.04
N VAL A 106 -0.48 -6.29 2.30
CA VAL A 106 0.34 -5.35 1.51
C VAL A 106 -0.48 -4.69 0.41
N ILE A 107 -1.38 -5.43 -0.27
CA ILE A 107 -2.31 -4.86 -1.26
C ILE A 107 -3.23 -3.81 -0.61
N HIS A 108 -3.82 -4.13 0.55
CA HIS A 108 -4.66 -3.18 1.29
C HIS A 108 -3.87 -1.95 1.74
N LEU A 109 -2.60 -2.11 2.13
CA LEU A 109 -1.73 -0.99 2.49
C LEU A 109 -1.48 -0.07 1.29
N CYS A 110 -1.16 -0.62 0.12
CA CYS A 110 -1.01 0.14 -1.11
C CYS A 110 -2.29 0.92 -1.43
N ALA A 111 -3.45 0.26 -1.40
CA ALA A 111 -4.74 0.89 -1.68
C ALA A 111 -5.08 2.03 -0.70
N LEU A 112 -4.82 1.82 0.60
CA LEU A 112 -5.00 2.84 1.63
C LEU A 112 -4.09 4.05 1.39
N CYS A 113 -2.83 3.81 1.03
CA CYS A 113 -1.87 4.87 0.75
C CYS A 113 -2.20 5.64 -0.53
N GLU A 114 -2.71 5.00 -1.58
CA GLU A 114 -3.23 5.73 -2.76
C GLU A 114 -4.42 6.61 -2.38
N LYS A 115 -5.38 6.08 -1.61
CA LYS A 115 -6.56 6.81 -1.14
C LYS A 115 -6.18 8.04 -0.30
N TRP A 116 -5.17 7.92 0.54
CA TRP A 116 -4.66 9.00 1.39
C TRP A 116 -3.56 9.85 0.76
N ARG A 117 -3.20 9.59 -0.50
CA ARG A 117 -2.09 10.27 -1.18
C ARG A 117 -0.79 10.25 -0.38
N PHE A 118 -0.38 9.07 0.06
CA PHE A 118 0.85 8.86 0.81
C PHE A 118 1.94 8.24 -0.08
N PRO A 119 2.60 9.02 -0.95
CA PRO A 119 3.47 8.49 -2.00
C PRO A 119 4.67 7.72 -1.46
N LEU A 120 5.29 8.17 -0.36
CA LEU A 120 6.46 7.51 0.22
C LEU A 120 6.13 6.09 0.71
N ILE A 121 5.09 5.94 1.55
CA ILE A 121 4.68 4.63 2.05
C ILE A 121 4.13 3.77 0.92
N PHE A 122 3.36 4.35 0.00
CA PHE A 122 2.88 3.63 -1.17
C PHE A 122 4.03 3.02 -1.98
N ASN A 123 5.05 3.82 -2.30
CA ASN A 123 6.18 3.37 -3.12
C ASN A 123 6.94 2.23 -2.42
N GLU A 124 7.15 2.32 -1.09
CA GLU A 124 7.79 1.26 -0.32
C GLU A 124 6.95 -0.01 -0.25
N ALA A 125 5.64 0.11 0.03
CA ALA A 125 4.72 -1.02 0.07
C ALA A 125 4.60 -1.71 -1.30
N MET A 126 4.59 -0.94 -2.38
CA MET A 126 4.53 -1.46 -3.74
C MET A 126 5.83 -2.15 -4.14
N CYS A 127 7.00 -1.62 -3.75
CA CYS A 127 8.27 -2.33 -3.91
C CYS A 127 8.26 -3.67 -3.16
N HIS A 128 7.77 -3.68 -1.92
CA HIS A 128 7.66 -4.90 -1.13
C HIS A 128 6.70 -5.92 -1.78
N PHE A 129 5.54 -5.45 -2.26
CA PHE A 129 4.59 -6.27 -3.01
C PHE A 129 5.25 -6.94 -4.22
N ALA A 130 6.01 -6.19 -5.02
CA ALA A 130 6.70 -6.69 -6.20
C ALA A 130 7.80 -7.71 -5.83
N LEU A 131 8.54 -7.48 -4.74
CA LEU A 131 9.59 -8.40 -4.26
C LEU A 131 9.03 -9.72 -3.71
N LEU A 132 7.80 -9.71 -3.20
CA LEU A 132 7.12 -10.92 -2.72
C LEU A 132 6.53 -11.77 -3.85
N GLN A 133 6.49 -11.26 -5.09
CA GLN A 133 6.12 -12.07 -6.24
C GLN A 133 7.31 -12.96 -6.62
N ASP A 134 7.45 -14.10 -5.92
CA ASP A 134 8.43 -15.16 -6.21
C ASP A 134 8.22 -15.80 -7.61
N SER A 135 7.12 -15.47 -8.26
CA SER A 135 6.76 -15.91 -9.59
C SER A 135 6.02 -14.79 -10.34
N PRO A 136 6.21 -14.67 -11.66
CA PRO A 136 5.30 -13.91 -12.53
C PRO A 136 3.84 -14.42 -12.50
N LEU A 137 3.58 -15.58 -11.89
CA LEU A 137 2.23 -16.08 -11.60
C LEU A 137 1.71 -15.49 -10.29
N MET A 138 1.27 -14.24 -10.32
CA MET A 138 0.52 -13.64 -9.21
C MET A 138 -0.76 -14.46 -8.96
N VAL A 139 -1.07 -14.71 -7.68
CA VAL A 139 -2.23 -15.53 -7.29
C VAL A 139 -3.51 -14.80 -7.73
N PRO A 140 -4.45 -15.47 -8.41
CA PRO A 140 -5.66 -14.84 -8.96
C PRO A 140 -6.45 -14.00 -7.95
N GLU A 141 -6.51 -14.50 -6.72
CA GLU A 141 -7.17 -13.84 -5.61
C GLU A 141 -6.56 -12.47 -5.28
N HIS A 142 -5.24 -12.31 -5.41
CA HIS A 142 -4.56 -11.04 -5.21
C HIS A 142 -4.97 -10.00 -6.26
N ILE A 143 -5.13 -10.38 -7.52
CA ILE A 143 -5.64 -9.46 -8.56
C ILE A 143 -7.08 -9.08 -8.29
N ARG A 144 -7.92 -10.05 -7.91
CA ARG A 144 -9.29 -9.80 -7.52
C ARG A 144 -9.36 -8.77 -6.40
N ILE A 145 -8.55 -8.94 -5.35
CA ILE A 145 -8.47 -7.99 -4.23
C ILE A 145 -8.01 -6.62 -4.74
N ILE A 146 -6.91 -6.53 -5.51
CA ILE A 146 -6.40 -5.27 -6.06
C ILE A 146 -7.52 -4.48 -6.76
N TYR A 147 -8.26 -5.11 -7.66
CA TYR A 147 -9.35 -4.45 -8.40
C TYR A 147 -10.55 -4.12 -7.53
N GLN A 148 -10.81 -4.86 -6.45
CA GLN A 148 -11.88 -4.55 -5.50
C GLN A 148 -11.57 -3.33 -4.63
N VAL A 149 -10.30 -3.11 -4.27
CA VAL A 149 -9.93 -2.13 -3.24
C VAL A 149 -9.29 -0.85 -3.79
N THR A 150 -8.89 -0.85 -5.07
CA THR A 150 -8.31 0.32 -5.74
C THR A 150 -9.29 0.95 -6.72
N MET A 151 -9.02 2.18 -7.14
CA MET A 151 -9.82 2.92 -8.13
C MET A 151 -9.24 2.76 -9.55
N PRO A 152 -10.03 3.05 -10.60
CA PRO A 152 -9.52 3.10 -11.96
C PRO A 152 -8.30 4.01 -12.11
N GLY A 153 -7.28 3.55 -12.84
CA GLY A 153 -6.01 4.26 -13.01
C GLY A 153 -5.01 4.13 -11.86
N SER A 154 -5.31 3.34 -10.82
CA SER A 154 -4.38 2.98 -9.74
C SER A 154 -3.03 2.48 -10.28
N SER A 155 -1.94 2.93 -9.67
CA SER A 155 -0.60 2.45 -9.97
C SER A 155 -0.44 0.96 -9.66
N LEU A 156 -1.09 0.48 -8.59
CA LEU A 156 -1.07 -0.93 -8.22
C LEU A 156 -1.79 -1.80 -9.27
N ARG A 157 -2.91 -1.34 -9.83
CA ARG A 157 -3.59 -2.04 -10.93
C ARG A 157 -2.70 -2.15 -12.17
N ARG A 158 -2.04 -1.06 -12.56
CA ARG A 158 -1.09 -1.04 -13.69
C ARG A 158 0.06 -2.02 -13.46
N LEU A 159 0.66 -2.01 -12.28
CA LEU A 159 1.74 -2.95 -11.93
C LEU A 159 1.25 -4.41 -11.97
N ALA A 160 0.06 -4.69 -11.44
CA ALA A 160 -0.52 -6.02 -11.47
C ALA A 160 -0.70 -6.51 -12.91
N VAL A 161 -1.32 -5.71 -13.79
CA VAL A 161 -1.45 -6.04 -15.22
C VAL A 161 -0.09 -6.28 -15.86
N ASP A 162 0.91 -5.48 -15.52
CA ASP A 162 2.21 -5.58 -16.15
C ASP A 162 3.01 -6.80 -15.69
N ILE A 163 2.90 -7.20 -14.42
CA ILE A 163 3.47 -8.44 -13.89
C ILE A 163 2.91 -9.65 -14.64
N VAL A 164 1.59 -9.64 -14.85
CA VAL A 164 0.84 -10.70 -15.51
C VAL A 164 1.23 -10.87 -16.97
N MET A 165 1.37 -9.74 -17.64
CA MET A 165 1.67 -9.66 -19.06
C MET A 165 3.16 -9.79 -19.34
N SER A 166 4.01 -9.89 -18.31
CA SER A 166 5.44 -10.06 -18.51
C SER A 166 5.73 -11.46 -19.08
N GLU A 167 6.32 -11.46 -20.28
CA GLU A 167 6.90 -12.66 -20.87
C GLU A 167 8.06 -13.14 -19.99
N ASP A 168 8.19 -14.46 -19.88
CA ASP A 168 9.48 -15.05 -19.56
C ASP A 168 10.01 -15.81 -20.77
N GLU A 169 11.31 -16.05 -20.79
CA GLU A 169 11.97 -16.84 -21.84
C GLU A 169 11.54 -18.32 -21.83
N SER A 170 10.67 -18.75 -20.89
CA SER A 170 10.19 -20.13 -20.74
C SER A 170 8.90 -20.43 -21.50
N GLY A 171 8.28 -19.43 -22.15
CA GLY A 171 7.04 -19.62 -22.92
C GLY A 171 5.78 -19.80 -22.07
N THR A 172 5.85 -19.52 -20.76
CA THR A 172 4.67 -19.59 -19.87
C THR A 172 3.70 -18.39 -20.02
N GLY A 173 4.02 -17.42 -20.88
CA GLY A 173 3.16 -16.27 -21.19
C GLY A 173 1.73 -16.64 -21.63
N GLU A 174 1.56 -17.72 -22.39
CA GLU A 174 0.22 -18.17 -22.84
C GLU A 174 -0.60 -18.86 -21.74
N LEU A 175 0.06 -19.62 -20.85
CA LEU A 175 -0.57 -20.21 -19.67
C LEU A 175 -0.97 -19.13 -18.67
N ARG A 176 -0.13 -18.10 -18.51
CA ARG A 176 -0.45 -16.88 -17.75
C ARG A 176 -1.67 -16.22 -18.37
N ARG A 177 -1.61 -15.83 -19.64
CA ARG A 177 -2.72 -15.18 -20.35
C ARG A 177 -4.04 -15.93 -20.19
N ARG A 178 -4.05 -17.26 -20.33
CA ARG A 178 -5.28 -18.07 -20.14
C ARG A 178 -5.82 -18.03 -18.73
N ALA A 179 -4.98 -18.26 -17.72
CA ALA A 179 -5.40 -18.13 -16.34
C ALA A 179 -6.01 -16.74 -16.12
N TYR A 180 -5.37 -15.69 -16.62
CA TYR A 180 -5.86 -14.31 -16.48
C TYR A 180 -7.15 -13.98 -17.23
N LEU A 181 -7.35 -14.54 -18.42
CA LEU A 181 -8.60 -14.40 -19.17
C LEU A 181 -9.75 -15.18 -18.52
N GLU A 182 -9.48 -16.31 -17.87
CA GLU A 182 -10.47 -17.01 -17.06
C GLU A 182 -10.95 -16.15 -15.88
N TYR A 183 -10.08 -15.30 -15.33
CA TYR A 183 -10.44 -14.38 -14.26
C TYR A 183 -11.09 -13.08 -14.73
N ALA A 184 -11.13 -12.79 -16.05
CA ALA A 184 -11.81 -11.62 -16.60
C ALA A 184 -13.31 -11.56 -16.20
N GLY A 185 -13.92 -12.71 -15.93
CA GLY A 185 -15.30 -12.83 -15.44
C GLY A 185 -15.49 -12.47 -13.95
N LEU A 186 -14.42 -12.25 -13.18
CA LEU A 186 -14.47 -11.87 -11.76
C LEU A 186 -14.53 -10.35 -11.55
N PHE A 187 -14.30 -9.55 -12.60
CA PHE A 187 -14.29 -8.10 -12.51
C PHE A 187 -15.68 -7.54 -12.82
N LYS A 188 -16.23 -6.72 -11.92
CA LYS A 188 -17.45 -5.94 -12.20
C LYS A 188 -17.26 -4.96 -13.36
N ASP A 189 -16.02 -4.56 -13.62
CA ASP A 189 -15.64 -3.57 -14.63
C ASP A 189 -14.70 -4.21 -15.68
N GLN A 190 -15.22 -5.22 -16.37
CA GLN A 190 -14.49 -6.00 -17.37
C GLN A 190 -13.88 -5.13 -18.48
N ALA A 191 -14.50 -3.98 -18.79
CA ALA A 191 -14.04 -3.05 -19.82
C ALA A 191 -12.71 -2.39 -19.47
N GLU A 192 -12.52 -1.95 -18.22
CA GLU A 192 -11.27 -1.31 -17.77
C GLU A 192 -10.12 -2.32 -17.76
N PHE A 193 -10.40 -3.54 -17.30
CA PHE A 193 -9.42 -4.63 -17.30
C PHE A 193 -9.01 -5.00 -18.74
N GLN A 194 -9.98 -5.14 -19.64
CA GLN A 194 -9.68 -5.43 -21.05
C GLN A 194 -8.97 -4.28 -21.77
N ASP A 195 -9.29 -3.02 -21.46
CA ASP A 195 -8.56 -1.86 -22.00
C ASP A 195 -7.10 -1.84 -21.52
N ALA A 196 -6.85 -2.13 -20.24
CA ALA A 196 -5.51 -2.24 -19.69
C ALA A 196 -4.71 -3.37 -20.36
N LEU A 197 -5.34 -4.54 -20.55
CA LEU A 197 -4.74 -5.66 -21.29
C LEU A 197 -4.45 -5.27 -22.75
N TRP A 198 -5.42 -4.68 -23.44
CA TRP A 198 -5.33 -4.29 -24.84
C TRP A 198 -4.22 -3.27 -25.09
N LYS A 199 -4.09 -2.25 -24.25
CA LYS A 199 -3.01 -1.26 -24.33
C LYS A 199 -1.62 -1.90 -24.19
N LYS A 200 -1.49 -2.92 -23.33
CA LYS A 200 -0.22 -3.63 -23.16
C LYS A 200 0.13 -4.52 -24.37
N PHE A 201 -0.86 -5.15 -25.02
CA PHE A 201 -0.64 -5.94 -26.25
C PHE A 201 -0.08 -5.12 -27.42
N GLN A 202 -0.22 -3.79 -27.40
CA GLN A 202 0.31 -2.90 -28.44
C GLN A 202 1.75 -2.44 -28.18
N LEU A 203 2.29 -2.71 -26.99
CA LEU A 203 3.66 -2.36 -26.60
C LEU A 203 4.57 -3.58 -26.74
N PRO A 204 5.87 -3.42 -27.09
CA PRO A 204 6.81 -4.51 -26.99
C PRO A 204 6.75 -5.09 -25.57
N LEU A 205 6.57 -6.40 -25.45
CA LEU A 205 6.49 -7.10 -24.16
C LEU A 205 7.89 -7.10 -23.52
N SER A 206 8.34 -5.95 -23.03
CA SER A 206 9.52 -5.87 -22.17
C SER A 206 9.14 -6.53 -20.84
N SER A 207 9.79 -7.65 -20.52
CA SER A 207 9.58 -8.31 -19.24
C SER A 207 9.88 -7.37 -18.08
N LEU A 208 8.99 -7.31 -17.09
CA LEU A 208 9.31 -6.68 -15.81
C LEU A 208 10.32 -7.50 -15.01
N PHE A 209 10.58 -8.75 -15.39
CA PHE A 209 11.43 -9.68 -14.66
C PHE A 209 12.82 -9.79 -15.29
N PHE A 210 13.86 -9.79 -14.45
CA PHE A 210 15.18 -10.28 -14.86
C PHE A 210 15.17 -11.82 -14.89
N GLY A 211 16.12 -12.45 -15.59
CA GLY A 211 16.27 -13.91 -15.74
C GLY A 211 16.35 -14.74 -14.44
N SER A 212 16.18 -14.11 -13.27
CA SER A 212 16.05 -14.69 -11.93
C SER A 212 14.63 -14.65 -11.35
N ASN A 213 13.58 -14.34 -12.12
CA ASN A 213 12.17 -14.24 -11.69
C ASN A 213 11.87 -13.10 -10.69
N PHE A 214 12.74 -12.11 -10.56
CA PHE A 214 12.50 -10.91 -9.74
C PHE A 214 12.19 -9.69 -10.61
N VAL A 215 11.28 -8.84 -10.14
CA VAL A 215 10.92 -7.58 -10.81
C VAL A 215 12.09 -6.58 -10.77
N ASP A 216 12.43 -5.94 -11.89
CA ASP A 216 13.48 -4.90 -11.95
C ASP A 216 13.02 -3.63 -11.21
N ALA A 217 13.72 -3.32 -10.11
CA ALA A 217 13.45 -2.13 -9.29
C ALA A 217 13.55 -0.80 -10.04
N ARG A 218 14.26 -0.74 -11.19
CA ARG A 218 14.30 0.45 -12.03
C ARG A 218 12.99 0.67 -12.78
N LEU A 219 12.34 -0.41 -13.22
CA LEU A 219 11.05 -0.37 -13.91
C LEU A 219 9.90 -0.08 -12.93
N LEU A 220 10.05 -0.46 -11.65
CA LEU A 220 9.07 -0.14 -10.60
C LEU A 220 8.83 1.37 -10.44
N LYS A 221 9.81 2.21 -10.79
CA LYS A 221 9.69 3.67 -10.70
C LYS A 221 8.57 4.25 -11.56
N GLU A 222 8.14 3.55 -12.62
CA GLU A 222 7.05 3.99 -13.51
C GLU A 222 5.65 3.89 -12.86
N TYR A 223 5.57 3.13 -11.77
CA TYR A 223 4.35 2.95 -10.98
C TYR A 223 4.37 3.79 -9.70
N HIS A 224 5.50 4.44 -9.38
CA HIS A 224 5.60 5.26 -8.18
C HIS A 224 4.60 6.42 -8.22
N MET A 225 3.99 6.70 -7.06
CA MET A 225 3.34 7.99 -6.85
C MET A 225 4.41 9.08 -6.77
N LYS A 226 4.12 10.24 -7.37
CA LYS A 226 4.99 11.41 -7.30
C LYS A 226 5.08 11.91 -5.85
N VAL A 227 6.31 12.15 -5.40
CA VAL A 227 6.65 12.74 -4.10
C VAL A 227 6.78 14.25 -4.27
#